data_AF-X1D1G8-F1
#
_entry.id   AF-X1D1G8-F1
#
_cell.length_a   1.000
_cell.length_b   1.000
_cell.length_c   1.000
_cell.angle_alpha   90.00
_cell.angle_beta   90.00
_cell.angle_gamma   90.00
#
_symmetry.space_group_name_H-M   'P 1'
#
loop_
_entity.id
_entity.type
_entity.pdbx_description
1 polymer ?
#
loop_
_entity_poly.entity_id
_entity_poly.type
_entity_poly.pdbx_seq_one_letter_code
_entity_poly.pdbx_strand_id
1 'polypeptide(L)'
;YLSAWNPTNLREMALPPCHVLYQFYTYNRELSLNVYLRSNDLFLGCPFNIASSALLLYMMASICDYSVAELNLFIGDAHIYSNHIRQVREQLSRTPMGFPTLEILRVPKSISEFEVSDFKFKNYNSLSAIPAKMAV
;
A
#
# COMPACT_ATOMS: atom_id res chain seq x y z
N TYR A 1 -4.28 -13.99 9.95
CA TYR A 1 -4.36 -13.44 8.58
C TYR A 1 -5.70 -12.72 8.44
N LEU A 2 -5.80 -11.75 7.55
CA LEU A 2 -7.01 -10.99 7.25
C LEU A 2 -7.35 -11.23 5.77
N SER A 3 -8.58 -11.67 5.48
CA SER A 3 -9.07 -11.83 4.11
C SER A 3 -10.23 -10.88 3.86
N ALA A 4 -10.17 -10.10 2.79
CA ALA A 4 -11.30 -9.31 2.30
C ALA A 4 -12.20 -10.14 1.35
N TRP A 5 -11.75 -11.32 0.93
CA TRP A 5 -12.45 -12.14 -0.05
C TRP A 5 -13.46 -13.07 0.63
N ASN A 6 -14.73 -12.67 0.58
CA ASN A 6 -15.85 -13.50 1.01
C ASN A 6 -16.70 -13.94 -0.20
N PRO A 7 -16.61 -15.20 -0.67
CA PRO A 7 -17.33 -15.69 -1.83
C PRO A 7 -18.85 -15.51 -1.78
N THR A 8 -19.46 -15.59 -0.59
CA THR A 8 -20.92 -15.50 -0.45
C THR A 8 -21.42 -14.07 -0.59
N ASN A 9 -20.59 -13.06 -0.29
CA ASN A 9 -20.95 -11.65 -0.41
C ASN A 9 -20.43 -10.99 -1.70
N LEU A 10 -19.73 -11.70 -2.59
CA LEU A 10 -19.15 -11.10 -3.81
C LEU A 10 -20.18 -10.38 -4.69
N ARG A 11 -21.42 -10.87 -4.71
CA ARG A 11 -22.51 -10.27 -5.51
C ARG A 11 -23.12 -9.01 -4.89
N GLU A 12 -22.88 -8.78 -3.60
CA GLU A 12 -23.37 -7.62 -2.85
C GLU A 12 -22.35 -6.46 -2.87
N MET A 13 -21.09 -6.75 -3.21
CA MET A 13 -20.02 -5.76 -3.27
C MET A 13 -20.12 -4.94 -4.56
N ALA A 14 -19.89 -3.63 -4.47
CA ALA A 14 -19.83 -2.76 -5.65
C ALA A 14 -18.77 -3.23 -6.66
N LEU A 15 -17.61 -3.66 -6.16
CA LEU A 15 -16.56 -4.35 -6.90
C LEU A 15 -15.89 -5.39 -5.99
N PRO A 16 -15.53 -6.58 -6.50
CA PRO A 16 -14.74 -7.52 -5.72
C PRO A 16 -13.40 -6.91 -5.28
N PRO A 17 -12.92 -7.16 -4.06
CA PRO A 17 -11.73 -6.50 -3.53
C PRO A 17 -10.49 -6.87 -4.33
N CYS A 18 -9.66 -5.87 -4.65
CA CYS A 18 -8.37 -6.09 -5.31
C CYS A 18 -7.31 -6.62 -4.33
N HIS A 19 -7.30 -6.10 -3.09
CA HIS A 19 -6.48 -6.58 -1.99
C HIS A 19 -7.22 -7.72 -1.28
N VAL A 20 -6.75 -8.95 -1.47
CA VAL A 20 -7.49 -10.15 -1.07
C VAL A 20 -7.07 -10.64 0.30
N LEU A 21 -5.77 -10.72 0.57
CA LEU A 21 -5.22 -11.34 1.77
C LEU A 21 -4.08 -10.50 2.34
N TYR A 22 -4.07 -10.36 3.65
CA TYR A 22 -3.00 -9.77 4.45
C TYR A 22 -2.53 -10.81 5.47
N GLN A 23 -1.23 -11.11 5.46
CA GLN A 23 -0.61 -12.05 6.38
C GLN A 23 0.58 -11.39 7.06
N PHE A 24 0.44 -11.16 8.36
CA PHE A 24 1.54 -10.71 9.19
C PHE A 24 2.46 -11.87 9.57
N TYR A 25 3.75 -11.57 9.71
CA TYR A 25 4.77 -12.50 10.18
C TYR A 25 5.68 -11.76 11.17
N THR A 26 6.11 -12.45 12.23
CA THR A 26 6.99 -11.87 13.24
C THR A 26 8.22 -12.74 13.45
N TYR A 27 9.38 -12.11 13.58
CA TYR A 27 10.64 -12.75 13.97
C TYR A 27 11.51 -11.72 14.68
N ASN A 28 12.18 -12.09 15.78
CA ASN A 28 13.09 -11.21 16.52
C ASN A 28 12.55 -9.80 16.85
N ARG A 29 11.28 -9.68 17.29
CA ARG A 29 10.60 -8.39 17.57
C ARG A 29 10.50 -7.46 16.34
N GLU A 30 10.58 -8.03 15.15
CA GLU A 30 10.27 -7.35 13.90
C GLU A 30 8.96 -7.90 13.32
N LEU A 31 8.17 -7.02 12.70
CA LEU A 31 6.91 -7.33 12.04
C LEU A 31 7.06 -7.13 10.53
N SER A 32 6.67 -8.14 9.76
CA SER A 32 6.54 -8.09 8.31
C SER A 32 5.07 -8.28 7.90
N LEU A 33 4.72 -7.80 6.71
CA LEU A 33 3.40 -7.95 6.11
C LEU A 33 3.49 -8.47 4.68
N ASN A 34 2.81 -9.57 4.41
CA ASN A 34 2.58 -10.08 3.05
C ASN A 34 1.17 -9.71 2.59
N VAL A 35 1.05 -9.11 1.41
CA VAL A 35 -0.24 -8.71 0.82
C VAL A 35 -0.42 -9.40 -0.53
N TYR A 36 -1.53 -10.12 -0.71
CA TYR A 36 -1.92 -10.66 -2.00
C TYR A 36 -2.94 -9.76 -2.69
N LEU A 37 -2.57 -9.27 -3.86
CA LEU A 37 -3.37 -8.45 -4.76
C LEU A 37 -3.82 -9.32 -5.93
N ARG A 38 -5.12 -9.61 -6.09
CA ARG A 38 -5.58 -10.40 -7.25
C ARG A 38 -5.39 -9.67 -8.59
N SER A 39 -5.42 -8.33 -8.56
CA SER A 39 -5.41 -7.47 -9.73
C SER A 39 -4.86 -6.10 -9.32
N ASN A 40 -3.88 -5.58 -10.05
CA ASN A 40 -3.19 -4.35 -9.70
C ASN A 40 -2.81 -3.54 -10.95
N ASP A 41 -3.43 -2.37 -11.09
CA ASP A 41 -2.99 -1.33 -12.04
C ASP A 41 -1.64 -0.80 -11.57
N LEU A 42 -0.59 -1.07 -12.33
CA LEU A 42 0.78 -0.71 -11.98
C LEU A 42 1.04 0.80 -12.03
N PHE A 43 0.27 1.57 -12.79
CA PHE A 43 0.49 3.00 -12.93
C PHE A 43 -0.28 3.82 -11.89
N LEU A 44 -1.60 3.63 -11.79
CA LEU A 44 -2.41 4.39 -10.83
C LEU A 44 -2.53 3.70 -9.47
N GLY A 45 -2.80 2.39 -9.44
CA GLY A 45 -3.16 1.69 -8.20
C GLY A 45 -1.96 1.32 -7.33
N CYS A 46 -0.93 0.73 -7.94
CA CYS A 46 0.20 0.13 -7.24
C CYS A 46 0.92 1.09 -6.28
N PRO A 47 1.22 2.35 -6.64
CA PRO A 47 1.84 3.29 -5.70
C PRO A 47 1.03 3.50 -4.41
N PHE A 48 -0.30 3.61 -4.51
CA PHE A 48 -1.17 3.74 -3.34
C PHE A 48 -1.31 2.44 -2.56
N ASN A 49 -1.31 1.30 -3.24
CA ASN A 49 -1.40 -0.03 -2.61
C ASN A 49 -0.15 -0.32 -1.76
N ILE A 50 1.03 0.07 -2.24
CA ILE A 50 2.28 0.01 -1.49
C ILE A 50 2.22 0.95 -0.27
N ALA A 51 1.87 2.22 -0.47
CA ALA A 51 1.85 3.21 0.61
C ALA A 51 0.83 2.86 1.71
N SER A 52 -0.36 2.42 1.35
CA SER A 52 -1.42 2.01 2.30
C SER A 52 -1.04 0.76 3.10
N SER A 53 -0.48 -0.25 2.43
CA SER A 53 -0.04 -1.49 3.10
C SER A 53 1.17 -1.24 3.99
N ALA A 54 2.11 -0.38 3.57
CA ALA A 54 3.23 0.04 4.39
C ALA A 54 2.72 0.78 5.64
N LEU A 55 1.81 1.74 5.48
CA LEU A 55 1.24 2.47 6.61
C LEU A 55 0.54 1.54 7.61
N LEU A 56 -0.24 0.56 7.13
CA LEU A 56 -0.84 -0.47 7.98
C LEU A 56 0.22 -1.27 8.75
N LEU A 57 1.32 -1.65 8.09
CA LEU A 57 2.44 -2.35 8.74
C LEU A 57 3.06 -1.49 9.85
N TYR A 58 3.33 -0.22 9.57
CA TYR A 58 3.87 0.73 10.55
C TYR A 58 2.93 0.93 11.75
N MET A 59 1.63 1.11 11.50
CA MET A 59 0.62 1.25 12.55
C MET A 59 0.56 0.00 13.44
N MET A 60 0.47 -1.20 12.82
CA MET A 60 0.43 -2.47 13.55
C MET A 60 1.71 -2.75 14.33
N ALA A 61 2.88 -2.46 13.76
CA ALA A 61 4.15 -2.62 14.45
C ALA A 61 4.22 -1.71 15.69
N SER A 62 3.80 -0.45 15.57
CA SER A 62 3.87 0.52 16.66
C SER A 62 2.98 0.17 17.86
N ILE A 63 1.71 -0.22 17.64
CA ILE A 63 0.80 -0.56 18.73
C ILE A 63 1.12 -1.90 19.40
N CYS A 64 1.84 -2.78 18.70
CA CYS A 64 2.26 -4.08 19.20
C CYS A 64 3.67 -4.09 19.79
N ASP A 65 4.38 -2.95 19.80
CA ASP A 65 5.78 -2.84 20.24
C ASP A 65 6.75 -3.75 19.44
N TYR A 66 6.66 -3.65 18.11
CA TYR A 66 7.56 -4.28 17.14
C TYR A 66 8.26 -3.22 16.28
N SER A 67 9.46 -3.55 15.82
CA SER A 67 10.10 -2.84 14.70
C SER A 67 9.48 -3.26 13.38
N VAL A 68 9.49 -2.39 12.37
CA VAL A 68 9.08 -2.74 11.00
C VAL A 68 10.22 -3.47 10.29
N ALA A 69 9.91 -4.60 9.66
CA ALA A 69 10.81 -5.30 8.75
C ALA A 69 10.36 -5.16 7.30
N GLU A 70 9.66 -6.14 6.75
CA GLU A 70 9.42 -6.24 5.30
C GLU A 70 7.94 -6.10 4.94
N LEU A 71 7.68 -5.42 3.83
CA LEU A 71 6.40 -5.45 3.13
C LEU A 71 6.58 -6.19 1.81
N ASN A 72 5.88 -7.31 1.64
CA ASN A 72 5.93 -8.13 0.42
C ASN A 72 4.58 -8.08 -0.30
N LEU A 73 4.58 -7.68 -1.57
CA LEU A 73 3.38 -7.67 -2.40
C LEU A 73 3.43 -8.84 -3.39
N PHE A 74 2.42 -9.69 -3.33
CA PHE A 74 2.18 -10.77 -4.28
C PHE A 74 1.05 -10.35 -5.21
N ILE A 75 1.34 -10.14 -6.49
CA ILE A 75 0.36 -9.65 -7.46
C ILE A 75 -0.02 -10.80 -8.39
N GLY A 76 -1.33 -11.05 -8.52
CA GLY A 76 -1.90 -11.95 -9.50
C GLY A 76 -1.82 -11.34 -10.90
N ASP A 77 -2.85 -10.61 -11.30
CA ASP A 77 -2.83 -9.85 -12.55
C ASP A 77 -2.16 -8.48 -12.33
N ALA A 78 -0.93 -8.33 -12.83
CA ALA A 78 -0.20 -7.07 -12.88
C ALA A 78 -0.31 -6.47 -14.28
N HIS A 79 -0.96 -5.31 -14.41
CA HIS A 79 -1.27 -4.73 -15.72
C HIS A 79 -1.05 -3.21 -15.78
N ILE A 80 -0.96 -2.72 -17.01
CA ILE A 80 -0.96 -1.29 -17.35
C ILE A 80 -2.08 -1.08 -18.37
N TYR A 81 -2.97 -0.11 -18.14
CA TYR A 81 -3.99 0.21 -19.11
C TYR A 81 -3.39 0.80 -20.39
N SER A 82 -3.98 0.46 -21.54
CA SER A 82 -3.48 0.89 -22.86
C SER A 82 -3.46 2.42 -23.02
N ASN A 83 -4.39 3.14 -22.38
CA ASN A 83 -4.45 4.60 -22.35
C ASN A 83 -3.44 5.25 -21.38
N HIS A 84 -2.62 4.47 -20.66
CA HIS A 84 -1.57 4.95 -19.73
C HIS A 84 -0.15 4.72 -20.26
N ILE A 85 0.02 4.08 -21.41
CA ILE A 85 1.35 3.70 -21.93
C ILE A 85 2.27 4.90 -22.12
N ARG A 86 1.74 6.06 -22.55
CA ARG A 86 2.53 7.29 -22.69
C ARG A 86 3.04 7.79 -21.33
N GLN A 87 2.17 7.80 -20.33
CA GLN A 87 2.47 8.24 -18.97
C GLN A 87 3.50 7.33 -18.29
N VAL A 88 3.37 6.01 -18.46
CA VAL A 88 4.35 5.05 -17.95
C VAL A 88 5.72 5.28 -18.60
N ARG A 89 5.77 5.48 -19.92
CA ARG A 89 7.05 5.77 -20.61
C ARG A 89 7.70 7.06 -20.10
N GLU A 90 6.91 8.10 -19.86
CA GLU A 90 7.40 9.34 -19.25
C GLU A 90 7.91 9.10 -17.82
N GLN A 91 7.22 8.30 -17.02
CA GLN A 91 7.66 7.96 -15.66
C GLN A 91 8.98 7.18 -15.67
N LEU A 92 9.12 6.22 -16.59
CA LEU A 92 10.32 5.40 -16.74
C LEU A 92 11.54 6.19 -17.25
N SER A 93 11.34 7.34 -17.92
CA SER A 93 12.45 8.21 -18.32
C SER A 93 12.98 9.10 -17.19
N ARG A 94 12.35 9.09 -16.02
CA ARG A 94 12.74 9.91 -14.87
C ARG A 94 13.67 9.15 -13.93
N THR A 95 14.58 9.88 -13.28
CA THR A 95 15.44 9.33 -12.23
C THR A 95 14.69 9.35 -10.89
N PRO A 96 14.53 8.21 -10.19
CA PRO A 96 13.92 8.17 -8.87
C PRO A 96 14.66 9.04 -7.85
N MET A 97 13.90 9.72 -6.99
CA MET A 97 14.44 10.42 -5.82
C MET A 97 14.57 9.44 -4.64
N GLY A 98 15.29 9.84 -3.59
CA GLY A 98 15.36 9.05 -2.36
C GLY A 98 13.99 8.86 -1.70
N PHE A 99 13.79 7.73 -1.02
CA PHE A 99 12.54 7.46 -0.29
C PHE A 99 12.35 8.43 0.88
N PRO A 100 11.10 8.82 1.19
CA PRO A 100 10.80 9.51 2.43
C PRO A 100 11.00 8.59 3.64
N THR A 101 11.00 9.16 4.84
CA THR A 101 10.81 8.42 6.08
C THR A 101 9.48 8.80 6.73
N LEU A 102 8.86 7.84 7.41
CA LEU A 102 7.64 8.05 8.20
C LEU A 102 8.00 8.15 9.67
N GLU A 103 7.54 9.20 10.34
CA GLU A 103 7.55 9.36 11.79
C GLU A 103 6.11 9.27 12.31
N ILE A 104 5.87 8.38 13.27
CA ILE A 104 4.61 8.30 14.03
C ILE A 104 4.77 9.16 15.28
N LEU A 105 4.03 10.26 15.35
CA LEU A 105 4.13 11.27 16.42
C LEU A 105 3.45 10.83 17.72
N ARG A 106 2.45 9.95 17.62
CA ARG A 106 1.69 9.40 18.74
C ARG A 106 1.33 7.96 18.45
N VAL A 107 1.55 7.08 19.43
CA VAL A 107 1.12 5.68 19.37
C VAL A 107 -0.09 5.50 20.30
N PRO A 108 -1.32 5.35 19.77
CA PRO A 108 -2.51 5.13 20.57
C PRO A 108 -2.60 3.68 21.09
N LYS A 109 -3.61 3.38 21.92
CA LYS A 109 -3.82 2.03 22.46
C LYS A 109 -4.49 1.07 21.48
N SER A 110 -5.27 1.60 20.54
CA SER A 110 -6.00 0.83 19.54
C SER A 110 -5.66 1.31 18.13
N ILE A 111 -5.66 0.39 17.16
CA ILE A 111 -5.48 0.69 15.74
C ILE A 111 -6.54 1.69 15.21
N SER A 112 -7.73 1.71 15.81
CA SER A 112 -8.84 2.58 15.40
C SER A 112 -8.73 4.02 15.89
N GLU A 113 -7.77 4.32 16.77
CA GLU A 113 -7.59 5.63 17.42
C GLU A 113 -6.53 6.51 16.73
N PHE A 114 -5.89 6.01 15.67
CA PHE A 114 -4.97 6.80 14.87
C PHE A 114 -5.72 7.91 14.12
N GLU A 115 -5.12 9.10 14.12
CA GLU A 115 -5.57 10.26 13.37
C GLU A 115 -4.54 10.64 12.31
N VAL A 116 -4.96 11.35 11.26
CA VAL A 116 -4.05 11.79 10.18
C VAL A 116 -2.88 12.62 10.72
N SER A 117 -3.12 13.42 11.76
CA SER A 117 -2.10 14.23 12.44
C SER A 117 -1.04 13.42 13.17
N ASP A 118 -1.23 12.12 13.39
CA ASP A 118 -0.24 11.26 14.03
C ASP A 118 0.90 10.87 13.09
N PHE A 119 0.80 11.16 11.79
CA PHE A 119 1.77 10.75 10.78
C PHE A 119 2.50 11.93 10.17
N LYS A 120 3.83 11.89 10.20
CA LYS A 120 4.69 12.91 9.59
C LYS A 120 5.67 12.27 8.62
N PHE A 121 5.54 12.61 7.34
CA PHE A 121 6.52 12.23 6.32
C PHE A 121 7.66 13.24 6.29
N LYS A 122 8.89 12.76 6.42
CA LYS A 122 10.12 13.56 6.30
C LYS A 122 10.80 13.25 4.97
N ASN A 123 11.44 14.26 4.39
CA ASN A 123 12.25 14.14 3.16
C ASN A 123 11.47 13.59 1.95
N TYR A 124 10.16 13.79 1.90
CA TYR A 124 9.37 13.43 0.73
C TYR A 124 9.60 14.45 -0.39
N ASN A 125 10.42 14.07 -1.36
CA ASN A 125 10.66 14.83 -2.58
C ASN A 125 10.17 14.00 -3.76
N SER A 126 9.19 14.51 -4.50
CA SER A 126 8.64 13.86 -5.68
C SER A 126 8.84 14.71 -6.93
N LEU A 127 8.88 14.04 -8.08
CA LEU A 127 8.82 14.70 -9.37
C LEU A 127 7.38 15.15 -9.66
N SER A 128 7.21 16.02 -10.65
CA SER A 128 5.89 16.54 -11.03
C SER A 128 4.87 15.41 -11.29
N ALA A 129 3.62 15.61 -10.89
CA ALA A 129 2.57 14.62 -11.11
C ALA A 129 2.37 14.34 -12.61
N ILE A 130 2.11 13.08 -12.96
CA ILE A 130 1.72 12.66 -14.33
C ILE A 130 0.23 12.34 -14.30
N PRO A 131 -0.64 13.18 -14.88
CA PRO A 131 -2.08 12.92 -14.86
C PRO A 131 -2.46 11.78 -15.81
N ALA A 132 -3.34 10.88 -15.35
CA ALA A 132 -4.00 9.89 -16.19
C ALA A 132 -5.47 9.73 -15.79
N LYS A 133 -6.30 9.34 -16.76
CA LYS A 133 -7.72 9.06 -16.54
C LYS A 133 -7.87 7.62 -16.06
N MET A 134 -8.71 7.38 -15.05
CA MET A 134 -9.09 6.01 -14.67
C MET A 134 -9.69 5.29 -15.87
N ALA A 135 -9.33 4.01 -16.03
CA ALA A 135 -10.08 3.14 -16.91
C ALA A 135 -11.42 2.79 -16.25
N VAL A 136 -12.47 2.65 -17.07
CA VAL A 136 -13.80 2.19 -16.65
C VAL A 136 -13.99 0.78 -17.19
#